data_AF-A0A1I7X3E5-F1
#
_entry.id   AF-A0A1I7X3E5-F1
#
_cell.length_a   1.000
_cell.length_b   1.000
_cell.length_c   1.000
_cell.angle_alpha   90.00
_cell.angle_beta   90.00
_cell.angle_gamma   90.00
#
_symmetry.space_group_name_H-M   'P 1'
#
loop_
_entity.id
_entity.type
_entity.pdbx_description
1 polymer ?
#
loop_
_entity_poly.entity_id
_entity_poly.type
_entity_poly.pdbx_seq_one_letter_code
_entity_poly.pdbx_strand_id
1 'polypeptide(L)'
;MFPWIGEIEIVRNTDVYSLTDVKTILNEARKLNLDVIPLVQTFGHLEWLLKFEEFRKFRENDTYPQVLCLGDEDAVAIVKEALKQVIDVHKEYGIPFFHIGADEAFEVLLNIILLKLADFYPIKFRILVWHDMLKDFDGLIIKKLGLGELVEPVVWDYSENIVTMNGESR
;
A
#
# COMPACT_ATOMS: atom_id res chain seq x y z
N MET A 1 1.74 15.31 4.58
CA MET A 1 0.92 14.38 3.76
C MET A 1 1.18 14.63 2.26
N PHE A 2 0.92 13.67 1.38
CA PHE A 2 1.17 13.80 -0.07
C PHE A 2 0.19 14.80 -0.73
N PRO A 3 0.65 15.67 -1.66
CA PRO A 3 -0.21 16.63 -2.36
C PRO A 3 -1.05 15.99 -3.47
N TRP A 4 -2.12 15.31 -3.07
CA TRP A 4 -3.09 14.70 -3.99
C TRP A 4 -3.69 15.73 -4.96
N ILE A 5 -3.89 15.33 -6.21
CA ILE A 5 -4.54 16.16 -7.25
C ILE A 5 -5.74 15.43 -7.86
N GLY A 6 -6.58 16.16 -8.61
CA GLY A 6 -7.72 15.59 -9.33
C GLY A 6 -8.85 15.18 -8.38
N GLU A 7 -9.45 14.02 -8.62
CA GLU A 7 -10.62 13.56 -7.85
C GLU A 7 -10.31 13.37 -6.36
N ILE A 8 -9.09 12.95 -6.02
CA ILE A 8 -8.63 12.77 -4.64
C ILE A 8 -8.06 14.06 -4.02
N GLU A 9 -8.13 15.21 -4.69
CA GLU A 9 -7.64 16.49 -4.14
C GLU A 9 -8.39 16.92 -2.87
N ILE A 10 -9.67 16.55 -2.76
CA ILE A 10 -10.55 16.91 -1.64
C ILE A 10 -10.08 16.31 -0.31
N VAL A 11 -9.33 15.21 -0.34
CA VAL A 11 -8.87 14.51 0.88
C VAL A 11 -7.52 15.01 1.38
N ARG A 12 -6.93 16.03 0.73
CA ARG A 12 -5.67 16.62 1.18
C ARG A 12 -5.78 17.12 2.61
N ASN A 13 -4.72 16.89 3.37
CA ASN A 13 -4.59 17.52 4.67
C ASN A 13 -4.43 19.04 4.54
N THR A 14 -4.78 19.76 5.59
CA THR A 14 -4.44 21.18 5.71
C THR A 14 -2.93 21.41 5.76
N ASP A 15 -2.18 20.48 6.37
CA ASP A 15 -0.72 20.50 6.52
C ASP A 15 -0.06 19.58 5.47
N VAL A 16 -0.47 19.74 4.21
CA VAL A 16 0.06 18.98 3.07
C VAL A 16 1.42 19.53 2.62
N TYR A 17 2.34 18.65 2.22
CA TYR A 17 3.56 19.10 1.56
C TYR A 17 3.21 19.70 0.20
N SER A 18 3.88 20.77 -0.22
CA SER A 18 3.84 21.15 -1.63
C SER A 18 4.57 20.12 -2.48
N LEU A 19 4.28 20.06 -3.78
CA LEU A 19 5.03 19.18 -4.69
C LEU A 19 6.53 19.53 -4.70
N THR A 20 6.86 20.81 -4.52
CA THR A 20 8.24 21.29 -4.38
C THR A 20 8.91 20.74 -3.11
N ASP A 21 8.20 20.68 -1.98
CA ASP A 21 8.72 20.10 -0.74
C ASP A 21 9.02 18.61 -0.93
N VAL A 22 8.10 17.86 -1.53
CA VAL A 22 8.29 16.42 -1.81
C VAL A 22 9.53 16.22 -2.69
N LYS A 23 9.63 16.96 -3.80
CA LYS A 23 10.79 16.89 -4.71
C LYS A 23 12.10 17.28 -4.02
N THR A 24 12.05 18.24 -3.09
CA THR A 24 13.22 18.65 -2.30
C THR A 24 13.67 17.52 -1.38
N ILE A 25 12.76 16.88 -0.65
CA ILE A 25 13.07 15.72 0.21
C ILE A 25 13.71 14.59 -0.62
N LEU A 26 13.10 14.23 -1.76
CA LEU A 26 13.61 13.17 -2.64
C LEU A 26 14.99 13.49 -3.21
N ASN A 27 15.21 14.74 -3.62
CA ASN A 27 16.48 15.19 -4.15
C ASN A 27 17.60 15.17 -3.09
N GLU A 28 17.30 15.62 -1.86
CA GLU A 28 18.29 15.59 -0.78
C GLU A 28 18.60 14.16 -0.33
N ALA A 29 17.59 13.28 -0.23
CA ALA A 29 17.79 11.86 0.05
C ALA A 29 18.73 11.22 -0.98
N ARG A 30 18.51 11.49 -2.28
CA ARG A 30 19.36 11.00 -3.37
C ARG A 30 20.81 11.50 -3.25
N LYS A 31 21.01 12.79 -2.96
CA LYS A 31 22.36 13.36 -2.75
C LYS A 31 23.11 12.73 -1.59
N LEU A 32 22.36 12.29 -0.57
CA LEU A 32 22.89 11.63 0.62
C LEU A 32 22.98 10.10 0.48
N ASN A 33 22.70 9.57 -0.71
CA ASN A 33 22.70 8.12 -0.98
C ASN A 33 21.72 7.35 -0.05
N LEU A 34 20.55 7.95 0.21
CA LEU A 34 19.45 7.34 0.94
C LEU A 34 18.34 6.94 -0.04
N ASP A 35 17.90 5.68 0.04
CA ASP A 35 16.72 5.22 -0.68
C ASP A 35 15.45 5.68 0.03
N VAL A 36 14.49 6.18 -0.74
CA VAL A 36 13.16 6.54 -0.26
C VAL A 36 12.18 5.46 -0.71
N ILE A 37 11.49 4.85 0.26
CA ILE A 37 10.48 3.83 0.02
C ILE A 37 9.12 4.44 0.30
N PRO A 38 8.33 4.79 -0.72
CA PRO A 38 6.97 5.26 -0.50
C PRO A 38 6.07 4.13 0.00
N LEU A 39 5.14 4.49 0.89
CA LEU A 39 4.07 3.62 1.36
C LEU A 39 2.72 4.27 1.05
N VAL A 40 1.86 3.54 0.35
CA VAL A 40 0.47 3.91 0.13
C VAL A 40 -0.41 2.73 0.48
N GLN A 41 -1.38 2.95 1.37
CA GLN A 41 -2.36 1.92 1.70
C GLN A 41 -3.28 1.65 0.51
N THR A 42 -3.56 0.38 0.24
CA THR A 42 -4.30 -0.05 -0.97
C THR A 42 -5.61 -0.77 -0.70
N PHE A 43 -5.87 -1.15 0.54
CA PHE A 43 -7.08 -1.90 0.91
C PHE A 43 -7.62 -1.49 2.28
N GLY A 44 -6.84 -1.77 3.33
CA GLY A 44 -7.14 -1.38 4.71
C GLY A 44 -6.57 -0.02 5.04
N HIS A 45 -6.91 0.49 6.22
CA HIS A 45 -6.42 1.77 6.74
C HIS A 45 -6.62 2.96 5.79
N LEU A 46 -7.74 2.95 5.06
CA LEU A 46 -8.12 4.00 4.12
C LEU A 46 -9.02 5.08 4.73
N GLU A 47 -9.03 5.26 6.06
CA GLU A 47 -9.85 6.29 6.72
C GLU A 47 -9.49 7.69 6.24
N TRP A 48 -8.25 7.90 5.77
CA TRP A 48 -7.84 9.16 5.18
C TRP A 48 -8.64 9.52 3.92
N LEU A 49 -9.15 8.51 3.18
CA LEU A 49 -9.93 8.64 1.95
C LEU A 49 -11.43 8.40 2.21
N LEU A 50 -11.76 7.25 2.79
CA LEU A 50 -13.13 6.74 2.86
C LEU A 50 -13.99 7.40 3.93
N LYS A 51 -13.41 8.24 4.81
CA LYS A 51 -14.20 9.02 5.80
C LYS A 51 -15.04 10.13 5.15
N PHE A 52 -14.66 10.58 3.96
CA PHE A 52 -15.38 11.62 3.22
C PHE A 52 -16.61 11.03 2.52
N GLU A 53 -17.69 11.81 2.47
CA GLU A 53 -18.99 11.33 1.99
C GLU A 53 -18.94 10.97 0.49
N GLU A 54 -18.14 11.69 -0.28
CA GLU A 54 -17.90 11.47 -1.71
C GLU A 54 -17.36 10.06 -2.01
N PHE A 55 -16.59 9.49 -1.08
CA PHE A 55 -15.96 8.17 -1.20
C PHE A 55 -16.63 7.10 -0.33
N ARG A 56 -17.70 7.44 0.41
CA ARG A 56 -18.41 6.50 1.29
C ARG A 56 -18.94 5.27 0.56
N LYS A 57 -19.42 5.46 -0.67
CA LYS A 57 -19.91 4.39 -1.55
C LYS A 57 -18.86 3.30 -1.85
N PHE A 58 -17.57 3.61 -1.69
CA PHE A 58 -16.47 2.69 -1.96
C PHE A 58 -16.06 1.85 -0.75
N ARG A 59 -16.75 1.97 0.39
CA ARG A 59 -16.49 1.14 1.58
C ARG A 59 -17.00 -0.28 1.36
N GLU A 60 -16.23 -1.28 1.79
CA GLU A 60 -16.69 -2.68 1.87
C GLU A 60 -17.87 -2.82 2.85
N ASN A 61 -17.79 -2.11 3.98
CA ASN A 61 -18.88 -1.98 4.94
C ASN A 61 -19.13 -0.50 5.20
N ASP A 62 -20.35 -0.04 4.89
CA ASP A 62 -20.75 1.36 5.05
C ASP A 62 -20.46 1.95 6.45
N THR A 63 -20.53 1.10 7.48
CA THR A 63 -20.27 1.47 8.89
C THR A 63 -18.82 1.89 9.14
N TYR A 64 -17.86 1.30 8.43
CA TYR A 64 -16.44 1.41 8.75
C TYR A 64 -15.65 2.01 7.57
N PRO A 65 -15.04 3.20 7.72
CA PRO A 65 -14.31 3.87 6.64
C PRO A 65 -12.90 3.32 6.43
N GLN A 66 -12.66 2.05 6.77
CA GLN A 66 -11.31 1.49 6.84
C GLN A 66 -10.94 0.71 5.59
N VAL A 67 -11.94 0.05 5.00
CA VAL A 67 -11.75 -1.01 4.04
C VAL A 67 -12.43 -0.65 2.72
N LEU A 68 -11.68 -0.73 1.62
CA LEU A 68 -12.18 -0.55 0.26
C LEU A 68 -12.98 -1.76 -0.22
N CYS A 69 -14.09 -1.53 -0.92
CA CYS A 69 -14.77 -2.56 -1.68
C CYS A 69 -13.96 -2.92 -2.94
N LEU A 70 -13.25 -4.06 -2.93
CA LEU A 70 -12.44 -4.48 -4.10
C LEU A 70 -13.27 -4.96 -5.30
N GLY A 71 -14.54 -5.28 -5.07
CA GLY A 71 -15.49 -5.65 -6.12
C GLY A 71 -15.97 -4.45 -6.95
N ASP A 72 -15.76 -3.23 -6.47
CA ASP A 72 -16.09 -2.00 -7.18
C ASP A 72 -14.86 -1.51 -7.98
N GLU A 73 -14.95 -1.51 -9.31
CA GLU A 73 -13.84 -1.08 -10.17
C GLU A 73 -13.55 0.41 -10.07
N ASP A 74 -14.55 1.25 -9.76
CA ASP A 74 -14.35 2.68 -9.54
C ASP A 74 -13.59 2.91 -8.22
N ALA A 75 -13.93 2.14 -7.18
CA ALA A 75 -13.20 2.15 -5.91
C ALA A 75 -11.72 1.81 -6.12
N VAL A 76 -11.45 0.73 -6.88
CA VAL A 76 -10.09 0.31 -7.23
C VAL A 76 -9.38 1.37 -8.07
N ALA A 77 -10.07 2.03 -8.99
CA ALA A 77 -9.50 3.09 -9.83
C ALA A 77 -8.99 4.27 -8.99
N ILE A 78 -9.69 4.64 -7.91
CA ILE A 78 -9.26 5.70 -6.99
C ILE A 78 -7.93 5.35 -6.29
N VAL A 79 -7.79 4.12 -5.79
CA VAL A 79 -6.54 3.68 -5.15
C VAL A 79 -5.41 3.60 -6.17
N LYS A 80 -5.69 3.11 -7.38
CA LYS A 80 -4.74 3.13 -8.50
C LYS A 80 -4.26 4.55 -8.78
N GLU A 81 -5.16 5.53 -8.84
CA GLU A 81 -4.78 6.92 -9.06
C GLU A 81 -3.86 7.44 -7.94
N ALA A 82 -4.16 7.15 -6.67
CA ALA A 82 -3.27 7.50 -5.56
C ALA A 82 -1.86 6.88 -5.72
N LEU A 83 -1.78 5.59 -6.06
CA LEU A 83 -0.50 4.92 -6.31
C LEU A 83 0.26 5.59 -7.46
N LYS A 84 -0.41 5.87 -8.58
CA LYS A 84 0.22 6.49 -9.75
C LYS A 84 0.77 7.86 -9.43
N GLN A 85 0.04 8.71 -8.70
CA GLN A 85 0.55 10.04 -8.33
C GLN A 85 1.85 9.93 -7.53
N VAL A 86 1.93 9.00 -6.57
CA VAL A 86 3.15 8.78 -5.79
C VAL A 86 4.28 8.22 -6.66
N ILE A 87 4.01 7.18 -7.47
CA ILE A 87 4.99 6.57 -8.38
C ILE A 87 5.54 7.60 -9.37
N ASP A 88 4.68 8.42 -9.96
CA ASP A 88 5.07 9.41 -10.98
C ASP A 88 6.04 10.46 -10.42
N VAL A 89 5.91 10.83 -9.16
CA VAL A 89 6.85 11.75 -8.49
C VAL A 89 8.15 11.05 -8.11
N HIS A 90 8.10 9.81 -7.62
CA HIS A 90 9.28 9.11 -7.09
C HIS A 90 10.17 8.49 -8.19
N LYS A 91 9.59 8.09 -9.33
CA LYS A 91 10.33 7.40 -10.40
C LYS A 91 11.48 8.23 -11.00
N GLU A 92 11.39 9.55 -10.96
CA GLU A 92 12.45 10.46 -11.42
C GLU A 92 13.73 10.38 -10.55
N TYR A 93 13.56 9.94 -9.29
CA TYR A 93 14.61 9.88 -8.28
C TYR A 93 15.19 8.46 -8.09
N GLY A 94 14.52 7.45 -8.63
CA GLY A 94 14.82 6.04 -8.40
C GLY A 94 13.92 5.48 -7.29
N ILE A 95 13.24 4.38 -7.58
CA ILE A 95 12.30 3.75 -6.66
C ILE A 95 12.52 2.23 -6.69
N PRO A 96 13.44 1.68 -5.89
CA PRO A 96 13.72 0.23 -5.92
C PRO A 96 12.60 -0.59 -5.27
N PHE A 97 11.87 0.02 -4.33
CA PHE A 97 10.79 -0.60 -3.57
C PHE A 97 9.56 0.31 -3.50
N PHE A 98 8.37 -0.29 -3.44
CA PHE A 98 7.12 0.42 -3.15
C PHE A 98 6.29 -0.38 -2.17
N HIS A 99 5.88 0.22 -1.06
CA HIS A 99 5.06 -0.45 -0.05
C HIS A 99 3.58 -0.19 -0.30
N ILE A 100 2.81 -1.26 -0.53
CA ILE A 100 1.36 -1.15 -0.81
C ILE A 100 0.50 -1.33 0.45
N GLY A 101 1.16 -1.52 1.59
CA GLY A 101 0.52 -1.69 2.89
C GLY A 101 -0.10 -3.06 2.99
N ALA A 102 -1.43 -3.08 2.91
CA ALA A 102 -2.27 -4.27 2.93
C ALA A 102 -2.26 -5.00 4.28
N ASP A 103 -2.13 -4.30 5.40
CA ASP A 103 -2.39 -4.88 6.72
C ASP A 103 -3.85 -5.33 6.88
N GLU A 104 -4.07 -6.39 7.66
CA GLU A 104 -5.37 -6.96 8.06
C GLU A 104 -6.30 -7.45 6.92
N ALA A 105 -5.78 -7.63 5.71
CA ALA A 105 -6.50 -8.24 4.59
C ALA A 105 -6.50 -9.79 4.63
N PHE A 106 -7.42 -10.42 3.89
CA PHE A 106 -7.49 -11.89 3.74
C PHE A 106 -6.75 -12.41 2.49
N GLU A 107 -6.50 -13.73 2.43
CA GLU A 107 -5.75 -14.40 1.35
C GLU A 107 -6.14 -14.04 -0.08
N VAL A 108 -7.43 -14.20 -0.40
CA VAL A 108 -8.00 -13.98 -1.73
C VAL A 108 -7.78 -12.54 -2.19
N LEU A 109 -7.73 -11.63 -1.24
CA LEU A 109 -7.71 -10.21 -1.44
C LEU A 109 -6.34 -9.71 -1.88
N LEU A 110 -5.26 -10.23 -1.29
CA LEU A 110 -3.89 -9.89 -1.68
C LEU A 110 -3.63 -10.24 -3.15
N ASN A 111 -4.10 -11.42 -3.59
CA ASN A 111 -3.96 -11.82 -4.99
C ASN A 111 -4.74 -10.89 -5.94
N ILE A 112 -5.97 -10.50 -5.56
CA ILE A 112 -6.78 -9.56 -6.33
C ILE A 112 -6.09 -8.19 -6.41
N ILE A 113 -5.55 -7.70 -5.30
CA ILE A 113 -4.79 -6.44 -5.26
C ILE A 113 -3.59 -6.54 -6.21
N LEU A 114 -2.75 -7.56 -6.07
CA LEU A 114 -1.56 -7.72 -6.91
C LEU A 114 -1.89 -7.88 -8.39
N LEU A 115 -2.92 -8.65 -8.75
CA LEU A 115 -3.37 -8.77 -10.14
C LEU A 115 -3.86 -7.42 -10.68
N LYS A 116 -4.71 -6.72 -9.93
CA LYS A 116 -5.21 -5.40 -10.32
C LYS A 116 -4.06 -4.38 -10.44
N LEU A 117 -3.00 -4.50 -9.65
CA LEU A 117 -1.82 -3.64 -9.71
C LEU A 117 -0.81 -4.03 -10.80
N ALA A 118 -0.67 -5.31 -11.13
CA ALA A 118 0.24 -5.79 -12.17
C ALA A 118 -0.13 -5.22 -13.56
N ASP A 119 -1.43 -5.06 -13.82
CA ASP A 119 -1.93 -4.43 -15.05
C ASP A 119 -1.71 -2.91 -15.08
N PHE A 120 -1.49 -2.29 -13.92
CA PHE A 120 -1.54 -0.84 -13.76
C PHE A 120 -0.22 -0.13 -14.10
N TYR A 121 0.91 -0.81 -13.93
CA TYR A 121 2.22 -0.25 -14.23
C TYR A 121 3.19 -1.38 -14.57
N PRO A 122 4.09 -1.22 -15.57
CA PRO A 122 5.22 -2.13 -15.71
C PRO A 122 6.12 -1.98 -14.48
N ILE A 123 5.87 -2.81 -13.48
CA ILE A 123 6.54 -2.80 -12.19
C ILE A 123 8.04 -3.07 -12.44
N LYS A 124 8.88 -2.06 -12.22
CA LYS A 124 10.34 -2.16 -12.24
C LYS A 124 10.94 -2.16 -10.83
N PHE A 125 10.09 -2.24 -9.81
CA PHE A 125 10.45 -2.14 -8.40
C PHE A 125 9.84 -3.31 -7.63
N ARG A 126 10.44 -3.70 -6.51
CA ARG A 126 9.89 -4.78 -5.70
C ARG A 126 8.76 -4.25 -4.82
N ILE A 127 7.66 -4.99 -4.74
CA ILE A 127 6.51 -4.59 -3.93
C ILE A 127 6.75 -5.05 -2.50
N LEU A 128 6.61 -4.14 -1.53
CA LEU A 128 6.62 -4.47 -0.11
C LEU A 128 5.19 -4.59 0.42
N VAL A 129 4.96 -5.58 1.27
CA VAL A 129 3.67 -5.81 1.97
C VAL A 129 3.94 -6.13 3.44
N TRP A 130 3.01 -5.80 4.34
CA TRP A 130 3.13 -6.23 5.74
C TRP A 130 3.05 -7.75 5.87
N HIS A 131 3.90 -8.34 6.71
CA HIS A 131 3.99 -9.80 6.87
C HIS A 131 2.72 -10.44 7.43
N ASP A 132 1.89 -9.69 8.16
CA ASP A 132 0.67 -10.18 8.80
C ASP A 132 -0.33 -10.75 7.83
N MET A 133 -0.21 -10.34 6.57
CA MET A 133 -0.94 -10.93 5.47
C MET A 133 -0.52 -12.36 5.22
N LEU A 134 0.79 -12.58 5.11
CA LEU A 134 1.33 -13.85 4.65
C LEU A 134 1.47 -14.87 5.78
N LYS A 135 1.41 -14.45 7.06
CA LYS A 135 1.64 -15.34 8.20
C LYS A 135 0.64 -16.48 8.31
N ASP A 136 -0.60 -16.25 7.88
CA ASP A 136 -1.67 -17.25 7.91
C ASP A 136 -1.84 -17.96 6.55
N PHE A 137 -1.02 -17.63 5.53
CA PHE A 137 -1.15 -18.23 4.21
C PHE A 137 -0.63 -19.66 4.18
N ASP A 138 -1.41 -20.57 3.60
CA ASP A 138 -0.88 -21.89 3.25
C ASP A 138 0.28 -21.74 2.25
N GLY A 139 1.43 -22.35 2.54
CA GLY A 139 2.61 -22.33 1.66
C GLY A 139 2.32 -22.87 0.24
N LEU A 140 1.33 -23.74 0.08
CA LEU A 140 0.84 -24.20 -1.22
C LEU A 140 0.14 -23.08 -2.00
N ILE A 141 -0.62 -22.21 -1.31
CA ILE A 141 -1.27 -21.05 -1.92
C ILE A 141 -0.21 -20.03 -2.34
N ILE A 142 0.75 -19.72 -1.47
CA ILE A 142 1.88 -18.81 -1.78
C ILE A 142 2.59 -19.28 -3.06
N LYS A 143 2.91 -20.58 -3.14
CA LYS A 143 3.59 -21.17 -4.30
C LYS A 143 2.71 -21.16 -5.54
N LYS A 144 1.43 -21.50 -5.41
CA LYS A 144 0.47 -21.54 -6.53
C LYS A 144 0.24 -20.17 -7.14
N LEU A 145 0.20 -19.13 -6.31
CA LEU A 145 0.01 -17.74 -6.72
C LEU A 145 1.31 -17.07 -7.16
N GLY A 146 2.47 -17.70 -6.93
CA GLY A 146 3.77 -17.14 -7.29
C GLY A 146 4.16 -15.90 -6.46
N LEU A 147 3.59 -15.74 -5.26
CA LEU A 147 3.76 -14.52 -4.47
C LEU A 147 5.21 -14.22 -4.11
N GLY A 148 6.05 -15.27 -3.97
CA GLY A 148 7.48 -15.10 -3.67
C GLY A 148 8.28 -14.37 -4.75
N GLU A 149 7.77 -14.32 -5.99
CA GLU A 149 8.38 -13.54 -7.08
C GLU A 149 7.78 -12.13 -7.19
N LEU A 150 6.65 -11.88 -6.52
CA LEU A 150 5.86 -10.65 -6.67
C LEU A 150 6.07 -9.67 -5.53
N VAL A 151 6.20 -10.16 -4.29
CA VAL A 151 6.22 -9.33 -3.09
C VAL A 151 7.35 -9.69 -2.13
N GLU A 152 7.74 -8.71 -1.33
CA GLU A 152 8.68 -8.82 -0.23
C GLU A 152 7.95 -8.53 1.09
N PRO A 153 7.86 -9.49 2.02
CA PRO A 153 7.25 -9.26 3.32
C PRO A 153 8.09 -8.32 4.19
N VAL A 154 7.44 -7.34 4.82
CA VAL A 154 8.00 -6.51 5.88
C VAL A 154 7.47 -7.00 7.22
N VAL A 155 8.37 -7.59 8.00
CA VAL A 155 8.06 -8.12 9.34
C VAL A 155 8.11 -6.99 10.36
N TRP A 156 7.06 -6.89 11.17
CA TRP A 156 7.00 -5.94 12.28
C TRP A 156 6.37 -6.61 13.51
N ASP A 157 6.84 -6.22 14.69
CA ASP A 157 6.27 -6.57 15.98
C ASP A 157 6.70 -5.50 16.99
N TYR A 158 5.73 -4.82 17.60
CA TYR A 158 5.96 -3.81 18.63
C TYR A 158 5.59 -4.30 20.03
N SER A 159 5.28 -5.59 20.19
CA SER A 159 4.93 -6.16 21.49
C SER A 159 6.13 -6.08 22.46
N GLU A 160 5.85 -5.69 23.70
CA GLU A 160 6.88 -5.56 24.74
C GLU A 160 7.49 -6.92 25.13
N ASN A 161 6.71 -7.99 24.93
CA ASN A 161 7.17 -9.35 25.13
C ASN A 161 7.44 -9.94 23.75
N ILE A 162 8.71 -10.14 23.39
CA ILE A 162 9.09 -11.01 22.28
C ILE A 162 8.62 -12.41 22.66
N VAL A 163 7.38 -12.74 22.33
CA VAL A 163 6.93 -14.12 22.36
C VAL A 163 7.63 -14.74 21.18
N THR A 164 8.80 -15.32 21.42
CA THR A 164 9.40 -16.22 20.44
C THR A 164 8.29 -17.18 20.04
N MET A 165 7.97 -17.21 18.75
CA MET A 165 7.21 -18.33 18.19
C MET A 165 8.04 -19.56 18.50
N ASN A 166 7.78 -20.15 19.67
CA ASN A 166 8.35 -21.42 20.04
C ASN A 166 7.74 -22.38 19.03
N GLY A 167 8.52 -22.71 18.02
CA GLY A 167 8.44 -24.03 17.43
C GLY A 167 8.39 -25.03 18.58
N GLU A 168 7.43 -25.94 18.48
CA GLU A 168 7.09 -27.02 19.42
C GLU A 168 5.98 -26.74 20.43
N SER A 169 4.75 -27.15 20.07
CA SER A 169 3.99 -28.27 20.68
C SER A 169 2.51 -28.13 20.29
N ARG A 170 1.84 -29.03 19.56
CA ARG A 170 1.88 -30.50 19.47
C ARG A 170 1.51 -30.98 18.06
#